data_AF-A0A1G2HG44-F1
#
_entry.id   AF-A0A1G2HG44-F1
#
_cell.length_a   1.000
_cell.length_b   1.000
_cell.length_c   1.000
_cell.angle_alpha   90.00
_cell.angle_beta   90.00
_cell.angle_gamma   90.00
#
_symmetry.space_group_name_H-M   'P 1'
#
loop_
_entity.id
_entity.type
_entity.pdbx_description
1 polymer ?
#
loop_
_entity_poly.entity_id
_entity_poly.type
_entity_poly.pdbx_seq_one_letter_code
_entity_poly.pdbx_strand_id
1 'polypeptide(L)'
;MFSEARDKINNVLERYISFEHPWDYVAHFVVSFLLVFGIFFVLKKFLHKTSALFLSILATFFLGFTKEIWLDKVKEGFSGIDMTANILGIYLAYLVVKKNFKG
;
A
#
# COMPACT_ATOMS: atom_id res chain seq x y z
N MET A 1 25.23 -16.43 -30.54
CA MET A 1 25.72 -15.04 -30.38
C MET A 1 24.63 -13.97 -30.62
N PHE A 2 23.90 -13.97 -31.76
CA PHE A 2 22.80 -13.00 -31.95
C PHE A 2 21.54 -13.28 -31.09
N SER A 3 21.28 -14.53 -30.72
CA SER A 3 20.15 -14.88 -29.84
C SER A 3 20.35 -14.34 -28.42
N GLU A 4 21.53 -14.52 -27.82
CA GLU A 4 21.82 -14.02 -26.46
C GLU A 4 21.67 -12.50 -26.34
N ALA A 5 22.09 -11.73 -27.35
CA ALA A 5 21.93 -10.28 -27.34
C ALA A 5 20.45 -9.89 -27.43
N ARG A 6 19.66 -10.60 -28.26
CA ARG A 6 18.21 -10.41 -28.37
C ARG A 6 17.50 -10.78 -27.07
N ASP A 7 17.87 -11.90 -26.46
CA ASP A 7 17.27 -12.37 -25.20
C ASP A 7 17.61 -11.43 -24.03
N LYS A 8 18.79 -10.83 -24.02
CA LYS A 8 19.15 -9.76 -23.07
C LYS A 8 18.31 -8.51 -23.28
N ILE A 9 18.13 -8.07 -24.52
CA ILE A 9 17.33 -6.89 -24.86
C ILE A 9 15.86 -7.13 -24.52
N ASN A 10 15.33 -8.31 -24.82
CA ASN A 10 13.96 -8.69 -24.48
C ASN A 10 13.75 -8.79 -22.97
N ASN A 11 14.69 -9.36 -22.21
CA ASN A 11 14.60 -9.38 -20.75
C ASN A 11 14.67 -7.97 -20.14
N VAL A 12 15.51 -7.08 -20.68
CA VAL A 12 15.57 -5.69 -20.24
C VAL A 12 14.27 -4.96 -20.61
N LEU A 13 13.76 -5.14 -21.83
CA LEU A 13 12.50 -4.55 -22.27
C LEU A 13 11.30 -5.09 -21.50
N GLU A 14 11.21 -6.39 -21.21
CA GLU A 14 10.15 -6.94 -20.36
C GLU A 14 10.24 -6.36 -18.95
N ARG A 15 11.44 -6.23 -18.38
CA ARG A 15 11.63 -5.57 -17.08
C ARG A 15 11.29 -4.08 -17.09
N TYR A 16 11.46 -3.42 -18.26
CA TYR A 16 11.15 -2.00 -18.44
C TYR A 16 9.68 -1.75 -18.87
N ILE A 17 9.03 -2.71 -19.50
CA ILE A 17 7.60 -2.65 -19.85
C ILE A 17 6.78 -3.14 -18.65
N SER A 18 7.37 -3.98 -17.79
CA SER A 18 6.91 -4.26 -16.43
C SER A 18 7.30 -3.17 -15.43
N PHE A 19 7.71 -1.96 -15.86
CA PHE A 19 7.69 -0.81 -14.95
C PHE A 19 6.27 -0.72 -14.42
N GLU A 20 6.13 -1.03 -13.12
CA GLU A 20 4.95 -0.95 -12.27
C GLU A 20 3.85 -0.13 -12.93
N HIS A 21 2.77 -0.82 -13.32
CA HIS A 21 1.68 -0.17 -14.01
C HIS A 21 1.20 0.97 -13.10
N PRO A 22 1.04 2.21 -13.56
CA PRO A 22 0.77 3.37 -12.68
C PRO A 22 -0.47 3.20 -11.79
N TRP A 23 -1.31 2.23 -12.13
CA TRP A 23 -2.45 1.78 -11.35
C TRP A 23 -2.10 1.02 -10.07
N ASP A 24 -0.91 0.43 -9.93
CA ASP A 24 -0.47 -0.21 -8.70
C ASP A 24 -0.37 0.81 -7.57
N TYR A 25 0.24 1.97 -7.80
CA TYR A 25 0.29 3.06 -6.81
C TYR A 25 -1.11 3.54 -6.41
N VAL A 26 -2.02 3.63 -7.38
CA VAL A 26 -3.42 4.01 -7.12
C VAL A 26 -4.11 2.93 -6.30
N ALA A 27 -3.88 1.65 -6.60
CA ALA A 27 -4.42 0.53 -5.84
C ALA A 27 -3.89 0.54 -4.40
N HIS A 28 -2.57 0.73 -4.20
CA HIS A 28 -1.94 0.84 -2.89
C HIS A 28 -2.56 1.97 -2.04
N PHE A 29 -2.73 3.14 -2.65
CA PHE A 29 -3.40 4.28 -2.03
C PHE A 29 -4.87 3.96 -1.66
N VAL A 30 -5.67 3.49 -2.61
CA VAL A 30 -7.11 3.24 -2.43
C VAL A 30 -7.35 2.12 -1.42
N VAL A 31 -6.61 1.01 -1.51
CA VAL A 31 -6.72 -0.13 -0.59
C VAL A 31 -6.37 0.31 0.81
N SER A 32 -5.24 1.02 1.01
CA SER A 32 -4.85 1.51 2.33
C SER A 32 -5.88 2.48 2.92
N PHE A 33 -6.42 3.38 2.10
CA PHE A 33 -7.49 4.29 2.50
C PHE A 33 -8.75 3.53 2.96
N LEU A 34 -9.26 2.63 2.12
CA LEU A 34 -10.48 1.86 2.42
C LEU A 34 -10.28 0.91 3.60
N LEU A 35 -9.08 0.34 3.76
CA LEU A 35 -8.78 -0.60 4.83
C LEU A 35 -8.81 0.08 6.21
N VAL A 36 -8.24 1.29 6.32
CA VAL A 36 -8.34 2.08 7.56
C VAL A 36 -9.81 2.34 7.91
N PHE A 37 -10.65 2.68 6.93
CA PHE A 37 -12.09 2.88 7.16
C PHE A 37 -12.79 1.60 7.58
N GLY A 38 -12.58 0.50 6.85
CA GLY A 38 -13.21 -0.79 7.14
C GLY A 38 -12.92 -1.24 8.57
N ILE A 39 -11.64 -1.24 8.96
CA ILE A 39 -11.22 -1.61 10.32
C ILE A 39 -11.81 -0.62 11.33
N PHE A 40 -11.79 0.69 11.06
CA PHE A 40 -12.33 1.69 11.97
C PHE A 40 -13.83 1.50 12.23
N PHE A 41 -14.63 1.25 11.19
CA PHE A 41 -16.08 1.04 11.32
C PHE A 41 -16.42 -0.22 12.12
N VAL A 42 -15.58 -1.25 12.06
CA VAL A 42 -15.72 -2.45 12.89
C VAL A 42 -15.30 -2.16 14.33
N LEU A 43 -14.09 -1.62 14.54
CA LEU A 43 -13.52 -1.41 15.88
C LEU A 43 -14.28 -0.38 16.70
N LYS A 44 -14.83 0.68 16.09
CA LYS A 44 -15.58 1.72 16.82
C LYS A 44 -16.87 1.21 17.46
N LYS A 45 -17.34 0.01 17.10
CA LYS A 45 -18.48 -0.65 17.78
C LYS A 45 -18.11 -1.16 19.18
N PHE A 46 -16.81 -1.37 19.43
CA PHE A 46 -16.30 -1.99 20.66
C PHE A 46 -15.36 -1.08 21.45
N LEU A 47 -14.76 -0.08 20.80
CA LEU A 47 -13.71 0.77 21.36
C LEU A 47 -14.04 2.26 21.21
N HIS A 48 -13.43 3.08 22.07
CA HIS A 48 -13.44 4.54 21.90
C HIS A 48 -12.91 4.93 20.51
N LYS A 49 -13.51 5.93 19.87
CA LYS A 49 -13.21 6.34 18.48
C LYS A 49 -11.73 6.59 18.25
N THR A 50 -11.06 7.25 19.20
CA THR A 50 -9.61 7.51 19.13
C THR A 50 -8.79 6.22 19.11
N SER A 51 -9.13 5.26 19.98
CA SER A 51 -8.45 3.97 20.06
C SER A 51 -8.73 3.11 18.82
N ALA A 52 -9.97 3.11 18.34
CA ALA A 52 -10.35 2.44 17.10
C ALA A 52 -9.58 3.00 15.90
N LEU A 53 -9.46 4.33 15.79
CA LEU A 53 -8.69 4.97 14.72
C LEU A 53 -7.20 4.62 14.81
N PHE A 54 -6.61 4.71 16.00
CA PHE A 54 -5.21 4.37 16.22
C PHE A 54 -4.92 2.92 15.81
N LEU A 55 -5.73 1.95 16.26
CA LEU A 55 -5.57 0.55 15.90
C LEU A 55 -5.80 0.28 14.42
N SER A 56 -6.71 1.00 13.76
CA SER A 56 -6.96 0.86 12.33
C SER A 56 -5.78 1.33 11.49
N ILE A 57 -5.17 2.46 11.87
CA ILE A 57 -3.95 2.98 11.26
C ILE A 57 -2.80 1.99 11.49
N LEU A 58 -2.63 1.53 12.73
CA LEU A 58 -1.55 0.62 13.10
C LEU A 58 -1.65 -0.71 12.32
N ALA A 59 -2.83 -1.32 12.29
CA ALA A 59 -3.09 -2.55 11.56
C ALA A 59 -2.83 -2.40 10.06
N THR A 60 -3.34 -1.32 9.45
CA THR A 60 -3.16 -1.07 8.02
C THR A 60 -1.69 -0.80 7.68
N PHE A 61 -0.99 -0.03 8.51
CA PHE A 61 0.43 0.23 8.33
C PHE A 61 1.27 -1.05 8.42
N PHE A 62 1.02 -1.90 9.42
CA PHE A 62 1.70 -3.19 9.53
C PHE A 62 1.40 -4.12 8.37
N LEU A 63 0.15 -4.19 7.91
CA LEU A 63 -0.23 -5.02 6.75
C LEU A 63 0.45 -4.53 5.46
N GLY A 64 0.50 -3.21 5.24
CA GLY A 64 1.22 -2.63 4.11
C GLY A 64 2.72 -2.95 4.20
N PHE A 65 3.32 -2.72 5.36
CA PHE A 65 4.75 -2.96 5.56
C PHE A 65 5.16 -4.44 5.45
N THR A 66 4.35 -5.37 5.98
CA THR A 66 4.61 -6.80 5.85
C THR A 66 4.44 -7.29 4.41
N LYS A 67 3.50 -6.72 3.65
CA LYS A 67 3.36 -6.99 2.21
C LYS A 67 4.64 -6.58 1.46
N GLU A 68 5.14 -5.38 1.70
CA GLU A 68 6.38 -4.89 1.06
C GLU A 68 7.59 -5.76 1.40
N ILE A 69 7.77 -6.13 2.68
CA ILE A 69 8.88 -7.02 3.09
C ILE A 69 8.76 -8.41 2.45
N TRP A 70 7.53 -8.92 2.32
CA TRP A 70 7.30 -10.22 1.69
C TRP A 70 7.65 -10.16 0.20
N LEU A 71 7.22 -9.10 -0.50
CA LEU A 71 7.51 -8.91 -1.93
C LEU A 71 9.00 -8.68 -2.20
N ASP A 72 9.69 -7.95 -1.31
CA ASP A 72 11.14 -7.76 -1.34
C ASP A 72 11.89 -9.11 -1.27
N LYS A 73 11.42 -10.03 -0.42
CA LYS A 73 11.99 -11.40 -0.32
C LYS A 73 11.63 -12.29 -1.51
N VAL A 74 10.50 -12.06 -2.18
CA VAL A 74 9.94 -13.00 -3.16
C VAL A 74 10.34 -12.73 -4.60
N LYS A 75 10.71 -11.50 -5.01
CA LYS A 75 11.50 -11.17 -6.24
C LYS A 75 11.42 -9.71 -6.71
N GLU A 76 10.53 -8.88 -6.18
CA GLU A 76 10.21 -7.56 -6.78
C GLU A 76 11.01 -6.40 -6.17
N GLY A 77 11.67 -6.62 -5.03
CA GLY A 77 12.42 -5.59 -4.33
C GLY A 77 11.50 -4.59 -3.61
N PHE A 78 12.05 -3.89 -2.62
CA PHE A 78 11.30 -2.86 -1.89
C PHE A 78 11.02 -1.64 -2.77
N SER A 79 9.73 -1.36 -3.05
CA SER A 79 9.30 -0.13 -3.72
C SER A 79 8.98 0.97 -2.72
N GLY A 80 9.85 1.97 -2.63
CA GLY A 80 9.60 3.16 -1.80
C GLY A 80 8.37 3.96 -2.26
N ILE A 81 7.99 3.85 -3.53
CA ILE A 81 6.83 4.54 -4.11
C ILE A 81 5.54 3.89 -3.63
N ASP A 82 5.45 2.56 -3.62
CA ASP A 82 4.30 1.83 -3.06
C ASP A 82 4.11 2.10 -1.57
N MET A 83 5.21 2.12 -0.82
CA MET A 83 5.18 2.48 0.59
C MET A 83 4.66 3.91 0.80
N THR A 84 5.07 4.85 -0.06
CA THR A 84 4.57 6.24 -0.02
C THR A 84 3.09 6.30 -0.36
N ALA A 85 2.62 5.55 -1.36
CA ALA A 85 1.21 5.48 -1.72
C ALA A 85 0.34 4.92 -0.57
N ASN A 86 0.82 3.86 0.11
CA ASN A 86 0.17 3.32 1.31
C ASN A 86 0.05 4.39 2.41
N ILE A 87 1.15 5.09 2.71
CA ILE A 87 1.19 6.14 3.74
C ILE A 87 0.21 7.28 3.42
N LEU A 88 0.16 7.72 2.15
CA LEU A 88 -0.77 8.75 1.72
C LEU A 88 -2.23 8.33 1.87
N GLY A 89 -2.57 7.08 1.54
CA GLY A 89 -3.91 6.52 1.74
C GLY A 89 -4.32 6.49 3.21
N ILE A 90 -3.41 6.03 4.09
CA ILE A 90 -3.61 6.01 5.55
C ILE A 90 -3.78 7.44 6.09
N TYR A 91 -2.93 8.38 5.65
CA TYR A 91 -2.97 9.76 6.10
C TYR A 91 -4.27 10.45 5.69
N LEU A 92 -4.73 10.25 4.46
CA LEU A 92 -6.01 10.79 4.02
C LEU A 92 -7.17 10.21 4.83
N ALA A 93 -7.18 8.90 5.08
CA ALA A 93 -8.19 8.27 5.91
C ALA A 93 -8.20 8.85 7.34
N TYR A 94 -7.02 9.08 7.93
CA TYR A 94 -6.90 9.77 9.22
C TYR A 94 -7.54 11.16 9.20
N LEU A 95 -7.23 11.99 8.19
CA LEU A 95 -7.78 13.34 8.08
C LEU A 95 -9.31 13.32 7.97
N VAL A 96 -9.85 12.42 7.14
CA VAL A 96 -11.30 12.30 6.96
C VAL A 96 -11.98 11.80 8.24
N VAL A 97 -11.44 10.77 8.89
CA VAL A 97 -12.02 10.29 10.16
C VAL A 97 -11.94 11.38 11.23
N LYS A 98 -10.80 12.05 11.38
CA LYS A 98 -10.62 13.14 12.35
C LYS A 98 -11.55 14.32 12.07
N LYS A 99 -11.82 14.66 10.81
CA LYS A 99 -12.75 15.75 10.46
C LYS A 99 -14.20 15.40 10.78
N ASN A 100 -14.61 14.15 10.55
CA ASN A 100 -16.01 13.75 10.63
C ASN A 100 -16.43 13.12 11.97
N PHE A 101 -15.47 12.65 12.77
CA PHE A 101 -15.75 11.89 13.99
C PHE A 101 -15.08 12.44 15.24
N LYS A 102 -14.67 13.73 15.22
CA LYS A 102 -14.37 14.50 16.45
C LYS A 102 -15.58 14.41 17.38
N GLY A 103 -15.48 13.53 18.37
CA GLY A 103 -16.26 13.54 19.60
C GLY A 103 -15.36 14.07 20.69
#